data_AF-A0A7W0Y8Z6-F1
#
_entry.id   AF-A0A7W0Y8Z6-F1
#
_cell.length_a   1.000
_cell.length_b   1.000
_cell.length_c   1.000
_cell.angle_alpha   90.00
_cell.angle_beta   90.00
_cell.angle_gamma   90.00
#
_symmetry.space_group_name_H-M   'P 1'
#
loop_
_entity.id
_entity.type
_entity.pdbx_description
1 polymer ?
#
loop_
_entity_poly.entity_id
_entity_poly.type
_entity_poly.pdbx_seq_one_letter_code
_entity_poly.pdbx_strand_id
1 'polypeptide(L)'
;MSGGQGRLGDKAQVPADAHGCVACPHPTLGPAIAGSPDVLCNNLPALRVDDPGLHAACCGPNTWKALTGSATVFINNKKSHRMLDQTRHCGGMGKLIEGSPNVIIGDTESSGGGGAG
;
A
#
# COMPACT_ATOMS: atom_id res chain seq x y z
N MET A 1 9.81 2.71 9.31
CA MET A 1 10.07 3.15 7.92
C MET A 1 9.30 4.43 7.63
N SER A 2 9.72 5.21 6.63
CA SER A 2 8.94 6.32 6.09
C SER A 2 8.66 6.06 4.61
N GLY A 3 7.51 6.53 4.12
CA GLY A 3 7.12 6.38 2.73
C GLY A 3 6.00 7.34 2.37
N GLY A 4 5.85 7.61 1.06
CA GLY A 4 4.74 8.40 0.55
C GLY A 4 3.40 7.74 0.89
N GLN A 5 2.44 8.52 1.37
CA GLN A 5 1.07 8.07 1.62
C GLN A 5 0.48 7.47 0.34
N GLY A 6 0.04 6.21 0.38
CA GLY A 6 -0.66 5.60 -0.75
C GLY A 6 -2.02 6.26 -0.96
N ARG A 7 -2.51 6.26 -2.19
CA ARG A 7 -3.79 6.84 -2.61
C ARG A 7 -4.56 5.88 -3.52
N LEU A 8 -5.86 6.12 -3.67
CA LEU A 8 -6.65 5.50 -4.73
C LEU A 8 -5.93 5.64 -6.09
N GLY A 9 -5.84 4.54 -6.83
CA GLY A 9 -5.15 4.50 -8.12
C GLY A 9 -3.65 4.17 -8.05
N ASP A 10 -2.98 4.37 -6.92
CA ASP A 10 -1.57 3.99 -6.77
C ASP A 10 -1.41 2.47 -6.90
N LYS A 11 -0.38 2.03 -7.63
CA LYS A 11 -0.19 0.63 -7.99
C LYS A 11 0.56 -0.17 -6.93
N ALA A 12 0.16 -1.44 -6.79
CA ALA A 12 0.95 -2.48 -6.15
C ALA A 12 1.50 -3.45 -7.19
N GLN A 13 2.66 -4.03 -6.90
CA GLN A 13 3.30 -5.05 -7.73
C GLN A 13 3.65 -6.27 -6.89
N VAL A 14 3.41 -7.45 -7.47
CA VAL A 14 3.93 -8.74 -7.01
C VAL A 14 4.90 -9.28 -8.06
N PRO A 15 6.13 -9.66 -7.68
CA PRO A 15 7.11 -10.20 -8.64
C PRO A 15 6.82 -11.66 -9.03
N ALA A 16 6.16 -12.43 -8.15
CA ALA A 16 5.85 -13.83 -8.36
C ALA A 16 4.45 -14.14 -7.84
N ASP A 17 3.49 -14.21 -8.77
CA ASP A 17 2.08 -14.53 -8.53
C ASP A 17 1.79 -15.93 -9.06
N ALA A 18 1.41 -16.87 -8.20
CA ALA A 18 1.29 -18.29 -8.52
C ALA A 18 -0.07 -18.88 -8.13
N HIS A 19 -0.68 -19.58 -9.09
CA HIS A 19 -1.95 -20.31 -8.91
C HIS A 19 -1.89 -21.74 -9.46
N GLY A 20 -0.69 -22.22 -9.83
CA GLY A 20 -0.47 -23.58 -10.32
C GLY A 20 -0.68 -23.83 -11.82
N CYS A 21 -0.99 -22.79 -12.62
CA CYS A 21 -1.02 -22.94 -14.08
C CYS A 21 0.39 -22.90 -14.69
N VAL A 22 0.53 -23.33 -15.95
CA VAL A 22 1.82 -23.45 -16.65
C VAL A 22 2.61 -22.15 -16.79
N ALA A 23 1.93 -21.00 -16.77
CA ALA A 23 2.56 -19.69 -16.90
C ALA A 23 3.00 -19.10 -15.55
N CYS A 24 2.68 -19.75 -14.42
CA CYS A 24 3.08 -19.31 -13.09
C CYS A 24 4.50 -19.78 -12.71
N PRO A 25 5.18 -19.06 -11.79
CA PRO A 25 4.84 -17.72 -11.30
C PRO A 25 5.14 -16.64 -12.34
N HIS A 26 4.38 -15.55 -12.33
CA HIS A 26 4.63 -14.39 -13.18
C HIS A 26 4.43 -13.09 -12.39
N PRO A 27 5.04 -11.96 -12.81
CA PRO A 27 4.77 -10.68 -12.18
C PRO A 27 3.38 -10.17 -12.54
N THR A 28 2.73 -9.47 -11.62
CA THR A 28 1.49 -8.75 -11.88
C THR A 28 1.49 -7.41 -11.13
N LEU A 29 0.72 -6.45 -11.63
CA LEU A 29 0.59 -5.15 -11.01
C LEU A 29 -0.80 -4.54 -11.27
N GLY A 30 -1.19 -3.59 -10.43
CA GLY A 30 -2.38 -2.78 -10.70
C GLY A 30 -2.81 -1.90 -9.53
N PRO A 31 -3.84 -1.07 -9.75
CA PRO A 31 -4.18 0.04 -8.87
C PRO A 31 -4.97 -0.38 -7.64
N ALA A 32 -4.90 0.45 -6.60
CA ALA A 32 -5.90 0.47 -5.55
C ALA A 32 -7.24 0.92 -6.11
N ILE A 33 -8.33 0.28 -5.68
CA ILE A 33 -9.70 0.59 -6.16
C ILE A 33 -10.61 1.17 -5.07
N ALA A 34 -10.13 1.23 -3.83
CA ALA A 34 -10.79 1.95 -2.75
C ALA A 34 -9.74 2.53 -1.78
N GLY A 35 -10.18 3.49 -0.98
CA GLY A 35 -9.40 4.16 0.04
C GLY A 35 -10.30 4.69 1.16
N SER A 36 -9.81 5.67 1.91
CA SER A 36 -10.61 6.41 2.90
C SER A 36 -11.82 7.12 2.28
N PRO A 37 -13.00 7.09 2.93
CA PRO A 37 -14.18 7.80 2.42
C PRO A 37 -14.10 9.33 2.60
N ASP A 38 -13.21 9.84 3.45
CA ASP A 38 -13.21 11.23 3.92
C ASP A 38 -11.81 11.85 4.08
N VAL A 39 -10.74 11.05 4.14
CA VAL A 39 -9.37 11.54 4.21
C VAL A 39 -8.73 11.45 2.83
N LEU A 40 -8.37 12.62 2.31
CA LEU A 40 -7.70 12.74 1.01
C LEU A 40 -6.21 13.01 1.18
N CYS A 41 -5.42 12.42 0.31
CA CYS A 41 -4.01 12.74 0.10
C CYS A 41 -3.83 13.13 -1.37
N ASN A 42 -3.34 14.35 -1.63
CA ASN A 42 -3.30 14.93 -2.97
C ASN A 42 -4.65 14.82 -3.72
N ASN A 43 -5.75 15.16 -3.03
CA ASN A 43 -7.12 15.12 -3.56
C ASN A 43 -7.63 13.72 -3.95
N LEU A 44 -6.94 12.65 -3.56
CA LEU A 44 -7.34 11.26 -3.78
C LEU A 44 -7.56 10.55 -2.44
N PRO A 45 -8.54 9.63 -2.32
CA PRO A 45 -8.73 8.82 -1.11
C PRO A 45 -7.42 8.18 -0.62
N ALA A 46 -7.06 8.42 0.64
CA ALA A 46 -5.84 7.87 1.22
C ALA A 46 -5.99 6.35 1.44
N LEU A 47 -4.99 5.57 1.03
CA LEU A 47 -4.90 4.13 1.25
C LEU A 47 -4.60 3.79 2.71
N ARG A 48 -5.25 2.73 3.18
CA ARG A 48 -5.13 2.18 4.52
C ARG A 48 -4.94 0.67 4.44
N VAL A 49 -4.48 0.07 5.53
CA VAL A 49 -4.55 -1.38 5.68
C VAL A 49 -5.97 -1.86 5.42
N ASP A 50 -6.07 -3.01 4.76
CA ASP A 50 -7.29 -3.63 4.26
C ASP A 50 -7.99 -3.00 3.06
N ASP A 51 -7.53 -1.85 2.57
CA ASP A 51 -8.11 -1.30 1.34
C ASP A 51 -7.74 -2.20 0.12
N PRO A 52 -8.70 -2.44 -0.80
CA PRO A 52 -8.54 -3.39 -1.90
C PRO A 52 -7.93 -2.75 -3.15
N GLY A 53 -7.33 -3.60 -3.98
CA GLY A 53 -6.87 -3.26 -5.32
C GLY A 53 -7.07 -4.40 -6.31
N LEU A 54 -6.90 -4.07 -7.57
CA LEU A 54 -6.92 -5.03 -8.68
C LEU A 54 -5.54 -5.10 -9.32
N HIS A 55 -5.23 -6.23 -9.94
CA HIS A 55 -4.04 -6.38 -10.77
C HIS A 55 -4.36 -7.20 -12.01
N ALA A 56 -3.50 -7.14 -13.02
CA ALA A 56 -3.64 -7.94 -14.23
C ALA A 56 -2.26 -8.16 -14.87
N ALA A 57 -2.10 -9.11 -15.79
CA ALA A 57 -3.04 -10.21 -16.07
C ALA A 57 -2.68 -11.42 -15.20
N CYS A 58 -3.68 -12.06 -14.59
CA CYS A 58 -3.50 -13.24 -13.75
C CYS A 58 -4.59 -14.28 -14.01
N CYS A 59 -4.25 -15.56 -13.82
CA CYS A 59 -5.17 -16.70 -13.88
C CYS A 59 -6.03 -16.88 -12.61
N GLY A 60 -5.81 -16.08 -11.57
CA GLY A 60 -6.59 -16.05 -10.33
C GLY A 60 -7.64 -14.94 -10.30
N PRO A 61 -8.09 -14.54 -9.10
CA PRO A 61 -9.07 -13.47 -8.90
C PRO A 61 -8.66 -12.06 -9.37
N ASN A 62 -7.39 -11.84 -9.73
CA ASN A 62 -6.88 -10.52 -10.16
C ASN A 62 -7.00 -9.43 -9.06
N THR A 63 -6.83 -9.81 -7.80
CA THR A 63 -7.01 -8.93 -6.63
C THR A 63 -5.76 -8.82 -5.77
N TRP A 64 -5.57 -7.66 -5.14
CA TRP A 64 -4.65 -7.50 -4.03
C TRP A 64 -5.27 -6.69 -2.90
N LYS A 65 -4.63 -6.73 -1.72
CA LYS A 65 -5.07 -6.01 -0.53
C LYS A 65 -3.88 -5.43 0.23
N ALA A 66 -4.02 -4.19 0.72
CA ALA A 66 -3.03 -3.56 1.59
C ALA A 66 -2.86 -4.35 2.89
N LEU A 67 -1.64 -4.82 3.19
CA LEU A 67 -1.38 -5.74 4.31
C LEU A 67 -0.74 -5.06 5.51
N THR A 68 0.28 -4.22 5.30
CA THR A 68 0.96 -3.50 6.37
C THR A 68 0.78 -2.00 6.24
N GLY A 69 1.10 -1.24 7.28
CA GLY A 69 0.97 0.20 7.29
C GLY A 69 1.82 0.81 8.42
N SER A 70 1.70 2.12 8.60
CA SER A 70 2.38 2.86 9.66
C SER A 70 2.07 2.29 11.06
N ALA A 71 3.07 2.37 11.94
CA ALA A 71 2.93 2.02 13.35
C ALA A 71 2.23 3.11 14.17
N THR A 72 2.32 4.37 13.72
CA THR A 72 1.93 5.55 14.51
C THR A 72 0.84 6.39 13.86
N VAL A 73 0.64 6.27 12.55
CA VAL A 73 -0.37 7.04 11.82
C VAL A 73 -1.54 6.16 11.40
N PHE A 74 -2.73 6.58 11.83
CA PHE A 74 -3.99 5.90 11.54
C PHE A 74 -4.93 6.84 10.78
N ILE A 75 -5.62 6.29 9.79
CA ILE A 75 -6.64 6.96 9.00
C ILE A 75 -7.92 6.12 9.15
N ASN A 76 -8.99 6.73 9.68
CA ASN A 76 -10.23 6.03 10.05
C ASN A 76 -9.98 4.75 10.88
N ASN A 77 -9.14 4.84 11.91
CA ASN A 77 -8.77 3.74 12.80
C ASN A 77 -8.03 2.57 12.13
N LYS A 78 -7.59 2.73 10.87
CA LYS A 78 -6.76 1.75 10.16
C LYS A 78 -5.37 2.32 9.96
N LYS A 79 -4.34 1.48 9.98
CA LYS A 79 -2.97 1.91 9.74
C LYS A 79 -2.88 2.54 8.35
N SER A 80 -2.24 3.70 8.26
CA SER A 80 -1.92 4.37 7.00
C SER A 80 -1.05 3.47 6.12
N HIS A 81 -1.45 3.18 4.88
CA HIS A 81 -0.68 2.36 3.95
C HIS A 81 0.18 3.24 3.03
N ARG A 82 1.47 2.90 2.90
CA ARG A 82 2.48 3.74 2.26
C ARG A 82 3.17 3.02 1.11
N MET A 83 3.87 3.77 0.27
CA MET A 83 4.83 3.22 -0.67
C MET A 83 5.79 2.26 0.07
N LEU A 84 6.04 1.10 -0.53
CA LEU A 84 6.84 -0.03 -0.02
C LEU A 84 6.22 -0.84 1.13
N ASP A 85 5.06 -0.44 1.68
CA ASP A 85 4.33 -1.32 2.59
C ASP A 85 3.83 -2.56 1.82
N GLN A 86 3.75 -3.69 2.53
CA GLN A 86 3.41 -4.97 1.92
C GLN A 86 1.96 -5.01 1.45
N THR A 87 1.76 -5.67 0.32
CA THR A 87 0.44 -6.05 -0.20
C THR A 87 0.35 -7.57 -0.31
N ARG A 88 -0.86 -8.09 -0.15
CA ARG A 88 -1.18 -9.48 -0.43
C ARG A 88 -1.92 -9.56 -1.76
N HIS A 89 -1.28 -10.13 -2.77
CA HIS A 89 -1.91 -10.46 -4.05
C HIS A 89 -2.55 -11.85 -3.95
N CYS A 90 -3.42 -12.20 -4.91
CA CYS A 90 -4.15 -13.46 -4.83
C CYS A 90 -3.26 -14.71 -4.88
N GLY A 91 -2.06 -14.64 -5.48
CA GLY A 91 -1.10 -15.73 -5.54
C GLY A 91 0.31 -15.35 -5.09
N GLY A 92 0.49 -14.27 -4.32
CA GLY A 92 1.83 -13.88 -3.87
C GLY A 92 1.90 -12.65 -2.97
N MET A 93 3.11 -12.33 -2.51
CA MET A 93 3.41 -11.17 -1.69
C MET A 93 4.04 -10.06 -2.52
N GLY A 94 3.45 -8.87 -2.46
CA GLY A 94 3.89 -7.70 -3.20
C GLY A 94 4.11 -6.50 -2.29
N LYS A 95 4.27 -5.34 -2.91
CA LYS A 95 4.34 -4.05 -2.23
C LYS A 95 3.61 -2.98 -3.03
N LEU A 96 3.17 -1.93 -2.37
CA LEU A 96 2.80 -0.69 -3.05
C LEU A 96 4.06 -0.07 -3.65
N ILE A 97 4.03 0.30 -4.93
CA ILE A 97 5.18 0.83 -5.68
C ILE A 97 5.03 2.33 -6.00
N GLU A 98 3.85 2.88 -5.77
CA GLU A 98 3.55 4.31 -5.93
C GLU A 98 3.07 4.90 -4.60
N GLY A 99 3.07 6.22 -4.50
CA GLY A 99 2.63 6.95 -3.33
C GLY A 99 2.73 8.45 -3.53
N SER A 100 2.26 9.22 -2.55
CA SER A 100 2.38 10.68 -2.57
C SER A 100 3.85 11.13 -2.64
N PRO A 101 4.19 12.10 -3.51
CA PRO A 101 5.54 12.65 -3.59
C PRO A 101 5.86 13.62 -2.44
N ASN A 102 4.85 14.10 -1.71
CA ASN A 102 5.02 15.17 -0.72
C ASN A 102 4.29 14.95 0.62
N VAL A 103 3.42 13.96 0.74
CA VAL A 103 2.83 13.54 2.02
C VAL A 103 3.56 12.28 2.49
N ILE A 104 4.49 12.46 3.42
CA ILE A 104 5.37 11.37 3.90
C ILE A 104 4.92 10.93 5.30
N ILE A 105 4.64 9.64 5.45
CA ILE A 105 4.21 9.04 6.71
C ILE A 105 5.33 8.19 7.29
N GLY A 106 5.78 8.53 8.51
CA GLY A 106 6.80 7.79 9.27
C GLY A 106 6.21 6.82 10.28
N ASP A 107 7.10 6.18 11.06
CA ASP A 107 6.77 5.33 12.22
C ASP A 107 7.26 5.90 13.56
N THR A 108 7.85 7.11 13.54
CA THR A 108 8.47 7.84 14.66
C THR A 108 9.23 6.97 15.69
N GLU A 109 10.56 6.98 15.62
CA GLU A 109 11.37 6.95 16.84
C GLU A 109 11.36 8.38 17.39
N SER A 110 10.85 8.59 18.60
CA SER A 110 10.86 9.92 19.23
C SER A 110 12.28 10.27 19.66
N SER A 111 13.12 10.80 18.77
CA SER A 111 14.32 11.54 19.20
C SER A 111 13.88 12.96 19.57
N GLY A 112 13.31 13.09 20.77
CA GLY A 112 13.05 14.38 21.40
C GLY A 112 14.36 15.11 21.65
N GLY A 113 14.82 15.89 20.66
CA GLY A 113 15.84 16.91 20.85
C GLY A 113 15.25 18.08 21.62
N GLY A 114 15.13 17.91 22.95
CA GLY A 114 14.83 18.99 23.86
C GLY A 114 15.89 20.07 23.74
N GLY A 115 15.45 21.31 23.51
CA GLY A 115 16.34 22.47 23.50
C GLY A 115 17.06 22.65 24.83
N ALA A 116 18.32 23.03 24.74
CA ALA A 116 18.95 23.95 25.68
C ALA A 116 19.20 25.22 24.84
N GLY A 117 18.73 26.40 25.23
CA GLY A 117 18.96 26.99 26.56
C GLY A 117 20.28 27.74 26.48
#